data_AF-A0A5C9ESU7-F1
#
_entry.id   AF-A0A5C9ESU7-F1
#
_cell.length_a   1.000
_cell.length_b   1.000
_cell.length_c   1.000
_cell.angle_alpha   90.00
_cell.angle_beta   90.00
_cell.angle_gamma   90.00
#
_symmetry.space_group_name_H-M   'P 1'
#
loop_
_entity.id
_entity.type
_entity.pdbx_description
1 polymer ?
#
loop_
_entity_poly.entity_id
_entity_poly.type
_entity_poly.pdbx_seq_one_letter_code
_entity_poly.pdbx_strand_id
1 'polypeptide(L)'
;MNTEEFIKLLGKAQDLMGEEKYRESLDILYTLKKIEQQGDFDYSLTHKLYQLISNSESLLNQSSILKELKNISNKHESISFDTLSKLLKEDYNITLETGILRREIELLILRNKIPHRIEKDKLIFS
;
A
#
# COMPACT_ATOMS: atom_id res chain seq x y z
N MET A 1 -4.42 -10.17 26.06
CA MET A 1 -4.80 -8.82 25.61
C MET A 1 -6.30 -8.71 25.73
N ASN A 2 -6.82 -7.63 26.31
CA ASN A 2 -8.26 -7.39 26.37
C ASN A 2 -8.74 -6.53 25.17
N THR A 3 -10.06 -6.39 25.01
CA THR A 3 -10.66 -5.62 23.91
C THR A 3 -10.26 -4.16 23.91
N GLU A 4 -10.12 -3.53 25.08
CA GLU A 4 -9.74 -2.11 25.19
C GLU A 4 -8.30 -1.86 24.71
N GLU A 5 -7.37 -2.75 25.09
CA GLU A 5 -5.99 -2.73 24.62
C GLU A 5 -5.92 -2.92 23.09
N PHE A 6 -6.75 -3.82 22.55
CA PHE A 6 -6.84 -4.07 21.11
C PHE A 6 -7.31 -2.82 20.35
N ILE A 7 -8.39 -2.18 20.82
CA ILE A 7 -8.93 -0.94 20.26
C ILE A 7 -7.89 0.18 20.30
N LYS A 8 -7.18 0.33 21.43
CA LYS A 8 -6.12 1.34 21.58
C LYS A 8 -5.00 1.14 20.56
N LEU A 9 -4.57 -0.10 20.33
CA LEU A 9 -3.54 -0.41 19.35
C LEU A 9 -4.03 -0.22 17.90
N LEU A 10 -5.30 -0.53 17.60
CA LEU A 10 -5.91 -0.17 16.31
C LEU A 10 -5.89 1.34 16.08
N GLY A 11 -6.25 2.13 17.10
CA GLY A 11 -6.20 3.59 17.04
C GLY A 11 -4.78 4.09 16.76
N LYS A 12 -3.79 3.60 17.52
CA LYS A 12 -2.38 3.94 17.30
C LYS A 12 -1.90 3.60 15.89
N ALA A 13 -2.29 2.43 15.36
CA ALA A 13 -1.92 2.05 13.99
C ALA A 13 -2.53 3.01 12.95
N GLN A 14 -3.76 3.47 13.19
CA GLN A 14 -4.43 4.45 12.32
C GLN A 14 -3.77 5.84 12.41
N ASP A 15 -3.34 6.27 13.60
CA ASP A 15 -2.60 7.52 13.78
C ASP A 15 -1.27 7.48 13.00
N LEU A 16 -0.54 6.36 13.09
CA LEU A 16 0.69 6.15 12.32
C LEU A 16 0.46 6.20 10.80
N MET A 17 -0.68 5.68 10.30
CA MET A 17 -1.03 5.82 8.88
C MET A 17 -1.21 7.30 8.50
N GLY A 18 -1.84 8.10 9.36
CA GLY A 18 -2.00 9.54 9.15
C GLY A 18 -0.67 10.30 9.12
N GLU A 19 0.33 9.81 9.84
CA GLU A 19 1.71 10.31 9.83
C GLU A 19 2.58 9.72 8.71
N GLU A 20 1.98 8.97 7.77
CA GLU A 20 2.67 8.25 6.67
C GLU A 20 3.69 7.18 7.14
N LYS A 21 3.61 6.76 8.40
CA LYS A 21 4.43 5.71 9.03
C LYS A 21 3.86 4.32 8.79
N TYR A 22 3.70 3.97 7.51
CA TYR A 22 2.95 2.77 7.11
C TYR A 22 3.58 1.45 7.57
N ARG A 23 4.92 1.36 7.60
CA ARG A 23 5.60 0.15 8.07
C ARG A 23 5.39 -0.07 9.57
N GLU A 24 5.57 0.96 10.39
CA GLU A 24 5.30 0.87 11.84
C GLU A 24 3.82 0.58 12.13
N SER A 25 2.90 1.13 11.31
CA SER A 25 1.47 0.78 11.39
C SER A 25 1.25 -0.72 11.12
N LEU A 26 1.85 -1.27 10.05
CA LEU A 26 1.73 -2.69 9.71
C LEU A 26 2.30 -3.61 10.79
N ASP A 27 3.41 -3.25 11.44
CA ASP A 27 3.99 -4.05 12.52
C ASP A 27 3.00 -4.22 13.69
N ILE A 28 2.28 -3.15 14.03
CA ILE A 28 1.20 -3.19 15.04
C ILE A 28 0.05 -4.05 14.54
N LEU A 29 -0.45 -3.80 13.31
CA LEU A 29 -1.62 -4.48 12.78
C LEU A 29 -1.40 -5.99 12.60
N TYR A 30 -0.22 -6.43 12.15
CA TYR A 30 0.08 -7.87 12.06
C TYR A 30 0.25 -8.52 13.43
N THR A 31 0.72 -7.78 14.42
CA THR A 31 0.71 -8.24 15.81
C THR A 31 -0.71 -8.47 16.29
N LEU A 32 -1.61 -7.51 16.03
CA LEU A 32 -3.04 -7.63 16.34
C LEU A 32 -3.70 -8.78 15.59
N LYS A 33 -3.33 -9.03 14.33
CA LYS A 33 -3.81 -10.18 13.55
C LYS A 33 -3.45 -11.52 14.19
N LYS A 34 -2.22 -11.67 14.68
CA LYS A 34 -1.81 -12.90 15.37
C LYS A 34 -2.57 -13.11 16.67
N ILE A 35 -2.85 -12.03 17.39
CA ILE A 35 -3.62 -12.06 18.65
C ILE A 35 -5.09 -12.39 18.36
N GLU A 36 -5.66 -11.78 17.31
CA GLU A 36 -7.03 -12.02 16.86
C GLU A 36 -7.27 -13.48 16.50
N GLN A 37 -6.34 -14.09 15.77
CA GLN A 37 -6.40 -15.53 15.43
C GLN A 37 -6.39 -16.48 16.63
N GLN A 38 -5.98 -16.01 17.80
CA GLN A 38 -5.89 -16.80 19.04
C GLN A 38 -6.99 -16.45 20.05
N GLY A 39 -7.81 -15.43 19.77
CA GLY A 39 -8.84 -14.92 20.66
C GLY A 39 -10.22 -14.92 20.00
N ASP A 40 -11.23 -14.56 20.79
CA ASP A 40 -12.61 -14.40 20.32
C ASP A 40 -12.96 -12.90 20.36
N PHE A 41 -12.55 -12.18 19.31
CA PHE A 41 -12.87 -10.76 19.14
C PHE A 41 -14.14 -10.60 18.32
N ASP A 42 -14.87 -9.50 18.54
CA ASP A 42 -16.09 -9.26 17.77
C ASP A 42 -15.77 -9.02 16.28
N TYR A 43 -16.72 -9.39 15.44
CA TYR A 43 -16.61 -9.29 13.99
C TYR A 43 -16.26 -7.89 13.49
N SER A 44 -16.75 -6.84 14.14
CA SER A 44 -16.50 -5.45 13.72
C SER A 44 -15.03 -5.06 13.94
N LEU A 45 -14.42 -5.52 15.04
CA LEU A 45 -13.00 -5.30 15.32
C LEU A 45 -12.11 -6.10 14.38
N THR A 46 -12.45 -7.37 14.14
CA THR A 46 -11.77 -8.20 13.15
C THR A 46 -11.84 -7.55 11.77
N HIS A 47 -13.03 -7.18 11.30
CA HIS A 47 -13.20 -6.53 10.01
C HIS A 47 -12.40 -5.22 9.90
N LYS A 48 -12.44 -4.35 10.93
CA LYS A 48 -11.66 -3.11 10.96
C LYS A 48 -10.15 -3.38 10.89
N LEU A 49 -9.66 -4.38 11.60
CA LEU A 49 -8.25 -4.78 11.55
C LEU A 49 -7.82 -5.14 10.12
N TYR A 50 -8.55 -6.03 9.45
CA TYR A 50 -8.21 -6.46 8.09
C TYR A 50 -8.30 -5.31 7.09
N GLN A 51 -9.27 -4.40 7.24
CA GLN A 51 -9.34 -3.18 6.43
C GLN A 51 -8.10 -2.30 6.63
N LEU A 52 -7.68 -2.06 7.88
CA LEU A 52 -6.51 -1.24 8.16
C LEU A 52 -5.22 -1.89 7.63
N ILE A 53 -5.08 -3.21 7.72
CA ILE A 53 -3.95 -3.93 7.11
C ILE A 53 -3.91 -3.67 5.60
N SER A 54 -5.02 -3.93 4.91
CA SER A 54 -5.09 -3.74 3.45
C SER A 54 -4.81 -2.30 3.03
N ASN A 55 -5.34 -1.34 3.79
CA ASN A 55 -5.09 0.08 3.54
C ASN A 55 -3.62 0.46 3.76
N SER A 56 -3.00 0.01 4.86
CA SER A 56 -1.59 0.28 5.15
C SER A 56 -0.64 -0.37 4.14
N GLU A 57 -0.91 -1.60 3.70
CA GLU A 57 -0.16 -2.26 2.63
C GLU A 57 -0.24 -1.47 1.32
N SER A 58 -1.46 -1.06 0.93
CA SER A 58 -1.70 -0.26 -0.27
C SER A 58 -0.97 1.09 -0.19
N LEU A 59 -1.06 1.80 0.93
CA LEU A 59 -0.39 3.08 1.14
C LEU A 59 1.14 2.96 1.13
N LEU A 60 1.69 1.92 1.73
CA LEU A 60 3.13 1.64 1.70
C LEU A 60 3.61 1.40 0.26
N ASN A 61 2.88 0.58 -0.50
CA ASN A 61 3.19 0.31 -1.90
C ASN A 61 3.11 1.59 -2.72
N GLN A 62 2.03 2.35 -2.58
CA GLN A 62 1.81 3.62 -3.27
C GLN A 62 2.93 4.63 -2.98
N SER A 63 3.34 4.79 -1.72
CA SER A 63 4.43 5.68 -1.33
C SER A 63 5.76 5.29 -2.00
N SER A 64 6.06 3.98 -2.00
CA SER A 64 7.28 3.44 -2.61
C SER A 64 7.28 3.63 -4.14
N ILE A 65 6.15 3.36 -4.79
CA ILE A 65 5.96 3.56 -6.24
C ILE A 65 6.10 5.04 -6.60
N LEU A 66 5.41 5.94 -5.89
CA LEU A 66 5.39 7.39 -6.16
C LEU A 66 6.79 7.98 -6.20
N LYS A 67 7.62 7.58 -5.22
CA LYS A 67 9.00 8.06 -5.09
C LYS A 67 9.82 7.78 -6.35
N GLU A 68 9.66 6.59 -6.92
CA GLU A 68 10.46 6.15 -8.06
C GLU A 68 9.83 6.48 -9.42
N LEU A 69 8.49 6.57 -9.49
CA LEU A 69 7.79 6.98 -10.72
C LEU A 69 8.28 8.31 -11.25
N LYS A 70 8.61 9.27 -10.38
CA LYS A 70 9.16 10.58 -10.79
C LYS A 70 10.48 10.44 -11.55
N ASN A 71 11.33 9.49 -11.15
CA ASN A 71 12.62 9.25 -11.81
C ASN A 71 12.42 8.53 -13.14
N ILE A 72 11.46 7.60 -13.19
CA ILE A 72 11.13 6.81 -14.37
C ILE A 72 10.47 7.70 -15.44
N SER A 73 9.54 8.57 -15.04
CA SER A 73 8.81 9.47 -15.95
C SER A 73 9.74 10.46 -16.67
N ASN A 74 10.89 10.81 -16.09
CA ASN A 74 11.87 11.68 -16.72
C ASN A 74 12.66 10.99 -17.84
N LYS A 75 12.66 9.65 -17.89
CA LYS A 75 13.44 8.85 -18.84
C LYS A 75 12.59 8.18 -19.91
N HIS A 76 11.28 8.13 -19.70
CA HIS A 76 10.35 7.40 -20.54
C HIS A 76 9.08 8.23 -20.77
N GLU A 77 8.58 8.25 -22.01
CA GLU A 77 7.25 8.80 -22.30
C GLU A 77 6.14 7.81 -21.92
N SER A 78 6.43 6.51 -22.00
CA SER A 78 5.53 5.44 -21.56
C SER A 78 6.28 4.17 -21.19
N ILE A 79 5.65 3.30 -20.40
CA ILE A 79 6.22 2.01 -19.99
C ILE A 79 5.11 0.96 -19.82
N SER A 80 5.34 -0.28 -20.25
CA SER A 80 4.42 -1.39 -19.95
C SER A 80 4.51 -1.78 -18.47
N PHE A 81 3.42 -2.26 -17.88
CA PHE A 81 3.41 -2.65 -16.48
C PHE A 81 4.38 -3.79 -16.15
N ASP A 82 4.59 -4.74 -17.07
CA ASP A 82 5.57 -5.81 -16.88
C ASP A 82 7.00 -5.28 -16.83
N THR A 83 7.35 -4.33 -17.71
CA THR A 83 8.68 -3.70 -17.70
C THR A 83 8.84 -2.82 -16.46
N LEU A 84 7.79 -2.09 -16.06
CA LEU A 84 7.80 -1.29 -14.85
C LEU A 84 7.99 -2.15 -13.59
N SER A 85 7.30 -3.29 -13.50
CA SER A 85 7.46 -4.24 -12.37
C SER A 85 8.89 -4.78 -12.28
N LYS A 86 9.48 -5.17 -13.42
CA LYS A 86 10.89 -5.62 -13.47
C LYS A 86 11.85 -4.52 -13.04
N LEU A 87 11.68 -3.31 -13.59
CA LEU A 87 12.51 -2.16 -13.28
C LEU A 87 12.42 -1.78 -11.79
N LEU A 88 11.22 -1.74 -11.22
CA LEU A 88 11.01 -1.50 -9.79
C LEU A 88 11.70 -2.56 -8.91
N LYS A 89 11.69 -3.82 -9.34
CA LYS A 89 12.36 -4.90 -8.62
C LYS A 89 13.88 -4.81 -8.70
N GLU A 90 14.42 -4.61 -9.90
CA GLU A 90 15.86 -4.65 -10.17
C GLU A 90 16.59 -3.40 -9.66
N ASP A 91 16.03 -2.22 -9.93
CA ASP A 91 16.71 -0.95 -9.66
C ASP A 91 16.35 -0.37 -8.28
N TYR A 92 15.18 -0.72 -7.74
CA TYR A 92 14.63 -0.09 -6.54
C TYR A 92 14.25 -1.06 -5.43
N ASN A 93 14.45 -2.37 -5.63
CA ASN A 93 14.12 -3.44 -4.69
C ASN A 93 12.63 -3.43 -4.24
N ILE A 94 11.73 -2.94 -5.10
CA ILE A 94 10.29 -2.93 -4.89
C ILE A 94 9.71 -4.14 -5.62
N THR A 95 9.34 -5.18 -4.88
CA THR A 95 8.77 -6.41 -5.45
C THR A 95 7.25 -6.37 -5.38
N LEU A 96 6.60 -6.12 -6.52
CA LEU A 96 5.15 -6.14 -6.66
C LEU A 96 4.76 -6.92 -7.91
N GLU A 97 3.77 -7.80 -7.78
CA GLU A 97 3.16 -8.46 -8.93
C GLU A 97 2.54 -7.42 -9.86
N THR A 98 2.60 -7.64 -11.18
CA THR A 98 2.12 -6.70 -12.21
C THR A 98 0.68 -6.24 -11.93
N GLY A 99 -0.22 -7.16 -11.53
CA GLY A 99 -1.61 -6.84 -11.22
C GLY A 99 -1.76 -5.91 -10.00
N ILE A 100 -0.96 -6.13 -8.96
CA ILE A 100 -0.94 -5.26 -7.77
C ILE A 100 -0.38 -3.89 -8.16
N LEU A 101 0.76 -3.85 -8.84
CA LEU A 101 1.40 -2.61 -9.30
C LEU A 101 0.43 -1.75 -10.12
N ARG A 102 -0.27 -2.37 -11.09
CA ARG A 102 -1.28 -1.70 -11.91
C ARG A 102 -2.38 -1.11 -11.04
N ARG A 103 -2.96 -1.91 -10.13
CA ARG A 103 -4.02 -1.46 -9.22
C ARG A 103 -3.58 -0.28 -8.36
N GLU A 104 -2.37 -0.32 -7.79
CA GLU A 104 -1.86 0.77 -6.96
C GLU A 104 -1.66 2.06 -7.77
N ILE A 105 -1.19 1.96 -9.01
CA ILE A 105 -1.04 3.12 -9.91
C ILE A 105 -2.42 3.67 -10.33
N GLU A 106 -3.40 2.80 -10.62
CA GLU A 106 -4.78 3.20 -10.89
C GLU A 106 -5.36 4.00 -9.70
N LEU A 107 -5.13 3.54 -8.47
CA LEU A 107 -5.57 4.27 -7.27
C LEU A 107 -4.88 5.63 -7.12
N LEU A 108 -3.59 5.73 -7.44
CA LEU A 108 -2.86 7.01 -7.42
C LEU A 108 -3.42 8.00 -8.44
N ILE A 109 -3.75 7.54 -9.65
CA ILE A 109 -4.37 8.36 -10.70
C ILE A 109 -5.77 8.81 -10.25
N LEU A 110 -6.63 7.89 -9.81
CA LEU A 110 -8.00 8.19 -9.37
C LEU A 110 -8.04 9.19 -8.20
N ARG A 111 -7.01 9.18 -7.35
CA ARG A 111 -6.86 10.12 -6.22
C ARG A 111 -6.14 11.42 -6.59
N ASN A 112 -5.87 11.64 -7.89
CA ASN A 112 -5.12 12.79 -8.41
C ASN A 112 -3.75 12.98 -7.76
N LYS A 113 -3.07 11.88 -7.39
CA LYS A 113 -1.72 11.91 -6.80
C LYS A 113 -0.62 11.94 -7.85
N ILE A 114 -0.91 11.45 -9.05
CA ILE A 114 -0.02 11.51 -10.21
C ILE A 114 -0.83 11.91 -11.45
N PRO A 115 -0.26 12.68 -12.40
CA PRO A 115 -0.97 13.17 -13.59
C PRO A 115 -0.95 12.16 -14.76
N HIS A 116 -0.50 10.93 -14.52
CA HIS A 116 -0.29 9.92 -15.56
C HIS A 116 -1.62 9.27 -15.96
N ARG A 117 -1.61 8.56 -17.09
CA ARG A 117 -2.78 7.82 -17.58
C ARG A 117 -2.43 6.40 -17.97
N ILE A 118 -3.40 5.50 -17.93
CA ILE A 118 -3.23 4.11 -18.30
C ILE A 118 -3.90 3.86 -19.65
N GLU A 119 -3.14 3.32 -20.59
CA GLU A 119 -3.63 2.88 -21.89
C GLU A 119 -3.28 1.41 -22.10
N LYS A 120 -4.31 0.54 -22.12
CA LYS A 120 -4.16 -0.92 -22.22
C LYS A 120 -3.28 -1.50 -21.10
N ASP A 121 -2.05 -1.88 -21.44
CA ASP A 121 -1.02 -2.49 -20.59
C ASP A 121 0.12 -1.52 -20.26
N LYS A 122 -0.03 -0.23 -20.61
CA LYS A 122 1.00 0.79 -20.44
C LYS A 122 0.56 1.92 -19.53
N LEU A 123 1.53 2.42 -18.75
CA LEU A 123 1.48 3.71 -18.10
C LEU A 123 2.07 4.75 -19.06
N ILE A 124 1.30 5.79 -19.34
CA ILE A 124 1.72 6.94 -20.14
C ILE A 124 2.06 8.08 -19.19
N PHE A 125 3.30 8.55 -19.24
CA PHE A 125 3.77 9.66 -18.45
C PHE A 125 3.29 10.97 -19.08
N SER A 126 2.99 11.96 -18.24
CA SER A 126 2.45 13.27 -18.62
C SER A 126 3.13 14.35 -17.81
#